data_AF-A0A254QGG3-F1
#
_entry.id   AF-A0A254QGG3-F1
#
_cell.length_a   1.000
_cell.length_b   1.000
_cell.length_c   1.000
_cell.angle_alpha   90.00
_cell.angle_beta   90.00
_cell.angle_gamma   90.00
#
_symmetry.space_group_name_H-M   'P 1'
#
loop_
_entity.id
_entity.type
_entity.pdbx_description
1 polymer ?
#
loop_
_entity_poly.entity_id
_entity_poly.type
_entity_poly.pdbx_seq_one_letter_code
_entity_poly.pdbx_strand_id
1 'polypeptide(L)'
;MMKDNRIMIPAIAFATLLQVQISDGKSPMPSPWKEPGYMKLVWIQSPNFGPRPKDAVVDTIVIHSTVIPTLKATTEAFQRESSQVSAHYSIGKDGSIVQNVSTFDRAW
;
A
#
# COMPACT_ATOMS: atom_id res chain seq x y z
N MET A 1 -50.41 8.34 0.60
CA MET A 1 -51.20 7.61 -0.42
C MET A 1 -51.52 8.59 -1.54
N MET A 2 -51.49 8.11 -2.79
CA MET A 2 -51.74 8.80 -4.07
C MET A 2 -50.49 9.23 -4.85
N LYS A 3 -50.57 8.91 -6.14
CA LYS A 3 -49.53 8.74 -7.16
C LYS A 3 -49.35 10.04 -7.91
N ASP A 4 -48.12 10.35 -8.31
CA ASP A 4 -47.86 11.27 -9.41
C ASP A 4 -47.08 10.57 -10.52
N ASN A 5 -47.82 10.34 -11.62
CA ASN A 5 -47.35 9.96 -12.93
C ASN A 5 -46.43 11.05 -13.49
N ARG A 6 -45.15 10.75 -13.70
CA ARG A 6 -44.32 11.47 -14.68
C ARG A 6 -43.55 10.49 -15.56
N ILE A 7 -44.16 10.23 -16.72
CA ILE A 7 -43.57 10.20 -18.06
C ILE A 7 -42.22 9.47 -18.17
N MET A 8 -42.26 8.25 -18.69
CA MET A 8 -41.09 7.59 -19.26
C MET A 8 -40.62 8.34 -20.51
N ILE A 9 -39.35 8.75 -20.53
CA ILE A 9 -38.63 9.08 -21.75
C ILE A 9 -37.44 8.11 -21.82
N PRO A 10 -37.34 7.25 -22.84
CA PRO A 10 -36.19 6.38 -23.00
C PRO A 10 -35.08 7.18 -23.68
N ALA A 11 -33.96 7.37 -23.00
CA ALA A 11 -32.76 7.85 -23.66
C ALA A 11 -31.55 7.28 -22.94
N ILE A 12 -30.99 6.27 -23.61
CA ILE A 12 -29.70 5.66 -23.36
C ILE A 12 -28.66 6.77 -23.26
N ALA A 13 -28.23 7.08 -22.04
CA ALA A 13 -27.02 7.84 -21.78
C ALA A 13 -26.15 6.95 -20.89
N PHE A 14 -25.38 6.07 -21.54
CA PHE A 14 -24.22 5.43 -20.94
C PHE A 14 -23.18 6.54 -20.70
N ALA A 15 -23.38 7.32 -19.64
CA ALA A 15 -22.34 8.17 -19.11
C ALA A 15 -21.34 7.24 -18.43
N THR A 16 -20.36 6.77 -19.19
CA THR A 16 -19.17 6.12 -18.64
C THR A 16 -18.44 7.18 -17.84
N LEU A 17 -18.80 7.34 -16.56
CA LEU A 17 -17.88 7.93 -15.61
C LEU A 17 -16.65 7.04 -15.63
N LEU A 18 -15.59 7.46 -16.32
CA LEU A 18 -14.26 7.05 -15.91
C LEU A 18 -14.09 7.57 -14.49
N GLN A 19 -14.44 6.75 -13.50
CA GLN A 19 -13.86 6.89 -12.19
C GLN A 19 -12.36 6.69 -12.39
N VAL A 20 -11.63 7.80 -12.48
CA VAL A 20 -10.19 7.78 -12.26
C VAL A 20 -10.03 7.24 -10.84
N GLN A 21 -9.77 5.93 -10.74
CA GLN A 21 -9.29 5.33 -9.52
C GLN A 21 -7.94 5.99 -9.27
N ILE A 22 -7.92 7.03 -8.42
CA ILE A 22 -6.68 7.49 -7.84
C ILE A 22 -6.22 6.32 -6.98
N SER A 23 -5.34 5.48 -7.54
CA SER A 23 -4.63 4.47 -6.75
C SER A 23 -3.95 5.26 -5.64
N ASP A 24 -4.19 4.89 -4.39
CA ASP A 24 -3.61 5.50 -3.19
C ASP A 24 -2.08 5.28 -3.08
N GLY A 25 -1.41 5.06 -4.22
CA GLY A 25 0.00 4.71 -4.37
C GLY A 25 0.30 3.25 -4.05
N LYS A 26 -0.61 2.53 -3.40
CA LYS A 26 -0.38 1.16 -2.93
C LYS A 26 -0.59 0.17 -4.06
N SER A 27 0.45 -0.61 -4.33
CA SER A 27 0.43 -1.71 -5.27
C SER A 27 0.23 -3.03 -4.51
N PRO A 28 -0.53 -3.99 -5.06
CA PRO A 28 -0.49 -5.35 -4.55
C PRO A 28 0.91 -5.95 -4.76
N MET A 29 1.18 -7.09 -4.11
CA MET A 29 2.36 -7.89 -4.42
C MET A 29 2.35 -8.29 -5.91
N PRO A 30 3.41 -7.97 -6.69
CA PRO A 30 3.51 -8.39 -8.08
C PRO A 30 3.52 -9.92 -8.22
N SER A 31 2.83 -10.45 -9.23
CA SER A 31 2.84 -11.87 -9.60
C SER A 31 3.06 -12.02 -11.12
N PRO A 32 4.17 -12.63 -11.58
CA PRO A 32 5.30 -13.08 -10.76
C PRO A 32 6.02 -11.89 -10.11
N TRP A 33 6.72 -12.15 -9.00
CA TRP A 33 7.56 -11.14 -8.37
C TRP A 33 8.66 -10.70 -9.34
N LYS A 34 8.84 -9.38 -9.47
CA LYS A 34 9.97 -8.77 -10.17
C LYS A 34 10.56 -7.72 -9.25
N GLU A 35 11.88 -7.78 -9.06
CA GLU A 35 12.58 -6.75 -8.32
C GLU A 35 12.38 -5.38 -8.99
N PRO A 36 12.09 -4.32 -8.21
CA PRO A 36 11.91 -2.96 -8.72
C PRO A 36 13.06 -2.47 -9.62
N GLY A 37 14.29 -2.84 -9.28
CA GLY A 37 15.54 -2.36 -9.86
C GLY A 37 16.23 -1.29 -9.01
N TYR A 38 17.52 -1.05 -9.27
CA TYR A 38 18.34 -0.09 -8.53
C TYR A 38 17.68 1.28 -8.42
N MET A 39 17.51 1.76 -7.18
CA MET A 39 16.88 3.04 -6.84
C MET A 39 15.43 3.19 -7.35
N LYS A 40 14.75 2.07 -7.63
CA LYS A 40 13.32 2.05 -7.92
C LYS A 40 12.53 1.65 -6.68
N LEU A 41 11.43 2.35 -6.46
CA LEU A 41 10.53 2.16 -5.32
C LEU A 41 9.17 1.67 -5.79
N VAL A 42 8.61 0.72 -5.03
CA VAL A 42 7.19 0.35 -5.10
C VAL A 42 6.62 0.35 -3.69
N TRP A 43 5.37 0.78 -3.55
CA TRP A 43 4.66 0.74 -2.28
C TRP A 43 3.78 -0.51 -2.22
N ILE A 44 4.05 -1.41 -1.26
CA ILE A 44 3.21 -2.58 -0.99
C ILE A 44 2.83 -2.56 0.49
N GLN A 45 1.65 -2.01 0.77
CA GLN A 45 1.21 -1.68 2.11
C GLN A 45 1.13 -2.92 3.00
N SER A 46 1.84 -2.93 4.11
CA SER A 46 1.66 -3.92 5.17
C SER A 46 0.39 -3.62 5.96
N PRO A 47 -0.37 -4.63 6.42
CA PRO A 47 -1.45 -4.43 7.38
C PRO A 47 -0.95 -4.15 8.82
N ASN A 48 0.33 -4.40 9.11
CA ASN A 48 0.91 -4.30 10.45
C ASN A 48 1.43 -2.88 10.72
N PHE A 49 0.53 -1.93 10.96
CA PHE A 49 0.88 -0.55 11.30
C PHE A 49 -0.18 0.05 12.21
N GLY A 50 0.15 1.17 12.86
CA GLY A 50 -0.82 1.90 13.66
C GLY A 50 -0.48 3.38 13.77
N PRO A 51 -1.31 4.19 14.44
CA PRO A 51 -1.04 5.60 14.61
C PRO A 51 0.22 5.82 15.45
N ARG A 52 0.97 6.88 15.14
CA ARG A 52 1.96 7.43 16.07
C ARG A 52 1.24 8.08 17.25
N PRO A 53 1.87 8.16 18.44
CA PRO A 53 1.36 9.02 19.52
C PRO A 53 1.15 10.45 19.02
N LYS A 54 0.16 11.15 19.58
CA LYS A 54 -0.11 12.54 19.24
C LYS A 54 1.15 13.38 19.49
N ASP A 55 1.45 14.29 18.55
CA ASP A 55 2.57 15.23 18.62
C ASP A 55 3.97 14.56 18.64
N ALA A 56 4.06 13.27 18.30
CA ALA A 56 5.33 12.56 18.20
C ALA A 56 6.18 13.11 17.04
N VAL A 57 7.41 13.52 17.34
CA VAL A 57 8.42 13.92 16.36
C VAL A 57 9.20 12.68 15.92
N VAL A 58 9.37 12.48 14.62
CA VAL A 58 10.27 11.47 14.06
C VAL A 58 11.64 12.12 13.85
N ASP A 59 12.63 11.74 14.65
CA ASP A 59 13.98 12.34 14.65
C ASP A 59 15.10 11.35 14.35
N THR A 60 14.78 10.06 14.27
CA THR A 60 15.76 8.98 14.22
C THR A 60 15.45 8.01 13.08
N ILE A 61 16.48 7.59 12.36
CA ILE A 61 16.42 6.48 11.41
C ILE A 61 16.98 5.24 12.10
N VAL A 62 16.18 4.17 12.14
CA VAL A 62 16.63 2.86 12.64
C VAL A 62 16.90 1.94 11.46
N ILE A 63 18.10 1.37 11.41
CA ILE A 63 18.52 0.43 10.37
C ILE A 63 18.45 -0.99 10.91
N HIS A 64 17.68 -1.85 10.24
CA HIS A 64 17.60 -3.27 10.54
C HIS A 64 18.17 -4.09 9.38
N SER A 65 18.84 -5.19 9.70
CA SER A 65 19.11 -6.26 8.74
C SER A 65 18.11 -7.39 8.97
N THR A 66 17.39 -7.81 7.94
CA THR A 66 16.47 -8.95 8.05
C THR A 66 17.23 -10.27 8.00
N VAL A 67 16.78 -11.25 8.78
CA VAL A 67 17.26 -12.65 8.68
C VAL A 67 16.61 -13.41 7.52
N ILE A 68 15.66 -12.77 6.82
CA ILE A 68 14.95 -13.31 5.67
C ILE A 68 15.77 -13.02 4.40
N PRO A 69 16.05 -14.02 3.54
CA PRO A 69 17.13 -13.91 2.55
C PRO A 69 16.82 -13.02 1.33
N THR A 70 15.56 -12.65 1.08
CA THR A 70 15.16 -11.90 -0.13
C THR A 70 14.18 -10.77 0.19
N LEU A 71 14.16 -9.75 -0.68
CA LEU A 71 13.21 -8.64 -0.60
C LEU A 71 11.76 -9.14 -0.78
N LYS A 72 11.55 -10.06 -1.73
CA LYS A 72 10.26 -10.76 -1.91
C LYS A 72 9.77 -11.39 -0.60
N ALA A 73 10.57 -12.28 0.00
CA ALA A 73 10.14 -13.04 1.17
C ALA A 73 9.95 -12.14 2.40
N THR A 74 10.76 -11.09 2.53
CA THR A 74 10.57 -10.06 3.57
C THR A 74 9.24 -9.35 3.38
N THR A 75 8.94 -8.92 2.15
CA THR A 75 7.68 -8.26 1.83
C THR A 75 6.48 -9.18 2.09
N GLU A 76 6.56 -10.46 1.69
CA GLU A 76 5.53 -11.47 2.00
C GLU A 76 5.34 -11.69 3.51
N ALA A 77 6.41 -11.67 4.29
CA ALA A 77 6.30 -11.77 5.74
C ALA A 77 5.54 -10.58 6.33
N PHE A 78 5.83 -9.37 5.89
CA PHE A 78 5.13 -8.14 6.31
C PHE A 78 3.68 -8.06 5.83
N GLN A 79 3.28 -8.84 4.83
CA GLN A 79 1.87 -8.95 4.40
C GLN A 79 1.02 -9.84 5.31
N ARG A 80 1.64 -10.66 6.18
CA ARG A 80 0.89 -11.52 7.10
C ARG A 80 0.54 -10.76 8.37
N GLU A 81 -0.76 -10.59 8.65
CA GLU A 81 -1.24 -10.01 9.91
C GLU A 81 -0.69 -10.77 11.14
N SER A 82 -0.61 -12.10 11.05
CA SER A 82 -0.08 -12.93 12.14
C SER A 82 1.41 -12.70 12.44
N SER A 83 2.15 -12.04 11.56
CA SER A 83 3.56 -11.71 11.83
C SER A 83 3.71 -10.59 12.86
N GLN A 84 2.73 -9.68 12.95
CA GLN A 84 2.75 -8.52 13.85
C GLN A 84 4.03 -7.66 13.72
N VAL A 85 4.65 -7.65 12.53
CA VAL A 85 5.86 -6.88 12.25
C VAL A 85 5.77 -6.20 10.88
N SER A 86 6.43 -5.05 10.75
CA SER A 86 6.61 -4.32 9.50
C SER A 86 7.85 -3.42 9.54
N ALA A 87 8.12 -2.74 8.44
CA ALA A 87 9.09 -1.65 8.40
C ALA A 87 8.56 -0.53 7.51
N HIS A 88 9.15 0.65 7.56
CA HIS A 88 8.81 1.71 6.60
C HIS A 88 9.32 1.36 5.19
N TYR A 89 10.58 0.94 5.11
CA TYR A 89 11.24 0.60 3.85
C TYR A 89 12.06 -0.68 4.01
N SER A 90 12.03 -1.52 2.98
CA SER A 90 12.94 -2.65 2.80
C SER A 90 13.78 -2.42 1.55
N ILE A 91 15.09 -2.62 1.65
CA ILE A 91 16.02 -2.40 0.54
C ILE A 91 16.66 -3.73 0.15
N GLY A 92 16.50 -4.13 -1.10
CA GLY A 92 17.12 -5.31 -1.69
C GLY A 92 18.62 -5.10 -1.92
N LYS A 93 19.36 -6.21 -2.07
CA LYS A 93 20.81 -6.16 -2.35
C LYS A 93 21.16 -5.50 -3.69
N ASP A 94 20.20 -5.45 -4.62
CA ASP A 94 20.30 -4.77 -5.92
C ASP A 94 19.90 -3.28 -5.86
N GLY A 95 19.57 -2.76 -4.67
CA GLY A 95 19.10 -1.39 -4.46
C GLY A 95 17.62 -1.18 -4.79
N SER A 96 16.85 -2.25 -5.04
CA SER A 96 15.39 -2.19 -5.10
C SER A 96 14.79 -1.75 -3.76
N ILE A 97 13.74 -0.95 -3.79
CA ILE A 97 13.10 -0.40 -2.58
C ILE A 97 11.63 -0.81 -2.55
N VAL A 98 11.19 -1.38 -1.43
CA VAL A 98 9.77 -1.56 -1.12
C VAL A 98 9.41 -0.67 0.05
N GLN A 99 8.43 0.22 -0.13
CA GLN A 99 7.80 0.92 0.98
C GLN A 99 6.63 0.10 1.49
N ASN A 100 6.63 -0.26 2.77
CA ASN A 100 5.56 -1.07 3.37
C ASN A 100 4.61 -0.25 4.24
N VAL A 101 5.10 0.82 4.88
CA VAL A 101 4.29 1.65 5.78
C VAL A 101 4.64 3.12 5.56
N SER A 102 3.64 3.99 5.51
CA SER A 102 3.82 5.45 5.50
C SER A 102 4.71 5.90 6.66
N THR A 103 5.59 6.87 6.44
CA THR A 103 6.41 7.45 7.52
C THR A 103 5.58 8.27 8.51
N PHE A 104 4.36 8.68 8.15
CA PHE A 104 3.41 9.32 9.05
C PHE A 104 2.76 8.34 10.05
N ASP A 105 2.70 7.05 9.70
CA ASP A 105 2.22 5.99 10.59
C ASP A 105 3.38 5.36 11.37
N ARG A 106 3.09 4.56 12.39
CA ARG A 106 4.05 3.75 13.11
C ARG A 106 4.10 2.34 12.51
N ALA A 107 5.25 1.96 11.93
CA ALA A 107 5.57 0.57 11.64
C ALA A 107 5.84 -0.20 12.96
N TRP A 108 5.71 -1.52 12.94
CA TRP A 108 5.81 -2.37 14.14
C TRP A 108 7.12 -3.15 14.17
#